data_AF-A0A0W0ZCD3-F1
#
_entry.id   AF-A0A0W0ZCD3-F1
#
_cell.length_a   1.000
_cell.length_b   1.000
_cell.length_c   1.000
_cell.angle_alpha   90.00
_cell.angle_beta   90.00
_cell.angle_gamma   90.00
#
_symmetry.space_group_name_H-M   'P 1'
#
loop_
_entity.id
_entity.type
_entity.pdbx_description
1 polymer ?
#
loop_
_entity_poly.entity_id
_entity_poly.type
_entity_poly.pdbx_seq_one_letter_code
_entity_poly.pdbx_strand_id
1 'polypeptide(L)'
;MSQNQVVTLTNISQNRPIVCEYGGGHFRQNEKGLWFIGTDKDGSQLSPRWICSPLHVVAKTRDAKSGEWGRLLEWVDDDGVTHQWAMPLALLQGDASDVRRELARLGLAISPNKLARDL
;
A
#
# COMPACT_ATOMS: atom_id res chain seq x y z
N MET A 1 22.05 -12.59 12.18
CA MET A 1 20.65 -12.68 11.71
C MET A 1 19.79 -11.88 12.67
N SER A 2 19.28 -10.72 12.25
CA SER A 2 18.42 -9.89 13.11
C SER A 2 17.01 -10.47 13.10
N GLN A 3 16.50 -10.87 14.26
CA GLN A 3 15.12 -11.35 14.40
C GLN A 3 14.19 -10.14 14.45
N ASN A 4 13.39 -9.95 13.40
CA ASN A 4 12.34 -8.94 13.38
C ASN A 4 11.12 -9.42 14.17
N GLN A 5 10.56 -8.56 15.03
CA GLN A 5 9.30 -8.80 15.74
C GLN A 5 8.13 -8.36 14.86
N VAL A 6 7.11 -9.20 14.73
CA VAL A 6 5.87 -8.92 13.98
C VAL A 6 4.73 -8.73 14.98
N VAL A 7 4.10 -7.55 14.97
CA VAL A 7 2.89 -7.27 15.74
C VAL A 7 1.71 -7.32 14.78
N THR A 8 1.01 -8.45 14.74
CA THR A 8 -0.16 -8.68 13.89
C THR A 8 -1.27 -7.67 14.21
N LEU A 9 -1.83 -7.03 13.19
CA LEU A 9 -2.99 -6.16 13.35
C LEU A 9 -4.26 -7.02 13.38
N THR A 10 -4.95 -7.04 14.51
CA THR A 10 -6.23 -7.76 14.67
C THR A 10 -7.34 -7.01 13.94
N ASN A 11 -7.46 -7.21 12.63
CA ASN A 11 -8.73 -7.11 11.87
C ASN A 11 -8.48 -7.28 10.37
N ILE A 12 -8.61 -8.51 9.87
CA ILE A 12 -8.79 -8.75 8.43
C ILE A 12 -10.03 -9.64 8.27
N SER A 13 -11.18 -9.06 8.62
CA SER A 13 -12.51 -9.62 8.37
C SER A 13 -13.47 -8.42 8.38
N GLN A 14 -14.28 -8.07 7.37
CA GLN A 14 -14.62 -8.59 6.05
C GLN A 14 -15.36 -7.44 5.32
N ASN A 15 -15.20 -7.34 4.00
CA ASN A 15 -16.15 -6.73 3.02
C ASN A 15 -16.49 -5.21 3.07
N ARG A 16 -15.72 -4.35 3.75
CA ARG A 16 -15.90 -2.88 3.67
C ARG A 16 -14.75 -2.22 2.92
N PRO A 17 -15.02 -1.31 1.97
CA PRO A 17 -13.97 -0.55 1.33
C PRO A 17 -13.25 0.31 2.38
N ILE A 18 -11.92 0.18 2.43
CA ILE A 18 -11.08 1.04 3.26
C ILE A 18 -10.99 2.38 2.54
N VAL A 19 -11.44 3.45 3.19
CA VAL A 19 -11.40 4.81 2.67
C VAL A 19 -10.47 5.67 3.53
N CYS A 20 -9.60 6.44 2.89
CA CYS A 20 -8.66 7.35 3.54
C CYS A 20 -8.60 8.69 2.79
N GLU A 21 -8.94 9.79 3.45
CA GLU A 21 -8.92 11.13 2.85
C GLU A 21 -7.48 11.59 2.57
N TYR A 22 -7.25 12.20 1.41
CA TYR A 22 -5.94 12.69 0.97
C TYR A 22 -6.05 13.74 -0.14
N GLY A 23 -5.34 14.87 0.00
CA GLY A 23 -5.04 15.77 -1.13
C GLY A 23 -6.23 16.25 -1.97
N GLY A 24 -7.38 16.54 -1.35
CA GLY A 24 -8.61 16.90 -2.09
C GLY A 24 -9.28 15.70 -2.76
N GLY A 25 -9.34 14.59 -2.05
CA GLY A 25 -9.91 13.33 -2.52
C GLY A 25 -9.76 12.25 -1.46
N HIS A 26 -9.92 11.00 -1.86
CA HIS A 26 -9.69 9.86 -0.98
C HIS A 26 -9.14 8.65 -1.73
N PHE A 27 -8.33 7.88 -1.02
CA PHE A 27 -8.00 6.52 -1.41
C PHE A 27 -9.14 5.58 -1.05
N ARG A 28 -9.42 4.62 -1.93
CA ARG A 28 -10.41 3.57 -1.72
C ARG A 28 -9.81 2.23 -2.14
N GLN A 29 -9.76 1.27 -1.23
CA GLN A 29 -9.33 -0.10 -1.53
C GLN A 29 -10.51 -1.06 -1.51
N ASN A 30 -10.51 -2.03 -2.43
CA ASN A 30 -11.40 -3.19 -2.42
C ASN A 30 -10.65 -4.42 -2.97
N GLU A 31 -11.35 -5.54 -3.17
CA GLU A 31 -10.80 -6.81 -3.67
C GLU A 31 -10.14 -6.73 -5.05
N LYS A 32 -10.44 -5.69 -5.84
CA LYS A 32 -9.90 -5.49 -7.18
C LYS A 32 -8.70 -4.54 -7.21
N GLY A 33 -8.38 -3.83 -6.11
CA GLY A 33 -7.25 -2.90 -6.07
C GLY A 33 -7.39 -1.71 -5.14
N LEU A 34 -6.50 -0.73 -5.37
CA LEU A 34 -6.47 0.58 -4.72
C LEU A 34 -6.72 1.67 -5.77
N TRP A 35 -7.63 2.59 -5.46
CA TRP A 35 -7.93 3.75 -6.29
C TRP A 35 -7.78 5.04 -5.51
N PHE A 36 -7.48 6.13 -6.21
CA PHE A 36 -7.67 7.49 -5.73
C PHE A 36 -8.82 8.17 -6.45
N ILE A 37 -9.73 8.78 -5.71
CA ILE A 37 -10.88 9.53 -6.22
C ILE A 37 -10.70 10.97 -5.77
N GLY A 38 -10.25 11.83 -6.68
CA GLY A 38 -10.09 13.26 -6.42
C GLY A 38 -11.41 14.03 -6.54
N THR A 39 -11.41 15.26 -6.07
CA THR A 39 -12.50 16.23 -6.31
C THR A 39 -12.00 17.38 -7.18
N ASP A 40 -12.86 17.91 -8.03
CA ASP A 40 -12.59 19.15 -8.75
C ASP A 40 -12.81 20.39 -7.86
N LYS A 41 -12.67 21.59 -8.45
CA LYS A 41 -12.82 22.88 -7.76
C LYS A 41 -14.25 23.13 -7.26
N ASP A 42 -15.23 22.48 -7.86
CA ASP A 42 -16.65 22.62 -7.55
C ASP A 42 -17.12 21.53 -6.57
N GLY A 43 -16.20 20.66 -6.13
CA GLY A 43 -16.46 19.56 -5.19
C GLY A 43 -17.02 18.29 -5.84
N SER A 44 -17.08 18.22 -7.17
CA SER A 44 -17.52 17.03 -7.89
C SER A 44 -16.41 15.98 -7.97
N GLN A 45 -16.78 14.71 -7.88
CA GLN A 45 -15.82 13.60 -7.94
C GLN A 45 -15.25 13.44 -9.35
N LEU A 46 -13.91 13.38 -9.44
CA LEU A 46 -13.19 13.02 -10.65
C LEU A 46 -13.23 11.51 -10.89
N SER A 47 -12.97 11.11 -12.13
CA SER A 47 -12.83 9.70 -12.50
C SER A 47 -11.81 8.99 -11.59
N PRO A 48 -12.14 7.81 -11.05
CA PRO A 48 -11.22 7.05 -10.21
C PRO A 48 -9.91 6.73 -10.93
N ARG A 49 -8.79 7.04 -10.30
CA ARG A 49 -7.44 6.67 -10.75
C ARG A 49 -7.02 5.37 -10.08
N TRP A 50 -6.81 4.32 -10.86
CA TRP A 50 -6.26 3.06 -10.34
C TRP A 50 -4.77 3.22 -10.00
N ILE A 51 -4.38 2.73 -8.83
CA ILE A 51 -3.04 2.88 -8.27
C ILE A 51 -2.28 1.56 -8.33
N CYS A 52 -2.84 0.48 -7.77
CA CYS A 52 -2.25 -0.86 -7.77
C CYS A 52 -3.29 -1.95 -7.49
N SER A 53 -2.91 -3.22 -7.64
CA SER A 53 -3.66 -4.37 -7.12
C SER A 53 -3.75 -4.32 -5.58
N PRO A 54 -4.60 -5.14 -4.93
CA PRO A 54 -4.78 -5.08 -3.49
C PRO A 54 -3.44 -5.25 -2.73
N LEU A 55 -3.16 -4.31 -1.83
CA LEU A 55 -1.98 -4.31 -0.97
C LEU A 55 -2.43 -4.11 0.47
N HIS A 56 -2.05 -5.03 1.35
CA HIS A 56 -2.53 -5.05 2.73
C HIS A 56 -1.38 -4.83 3.71
N VAL A 57 -1.61 -4.00 4.72
CA VAL A 57 -0.73 -3.89 5.88
C VAL A 57 -1.25 -4.85 6.94
N VAL A 58 -0.58 -5.98 7.13
CA VAL A 58 -1.05 -7.06 8.02
C VAL A 58 -0.40 -7.00 9.40
N ALA A 59 0.75 -6.33 9.51
CA ALA A 59 1.44 -6.14 10.78
C ALA A 59 2.34 -4.90 10.81
N LYS A 60 2.71 -4.48 12.03
CA LYS A 60 3.86 -3.60 12.25
C LYS A 60 5.09 -4.46 12.50
N THR A 61 6.25 -4.05 11.98
CA THR A 61 7.52 -4.74 12.20
C THR A 61 8.51 -3.83 12.92
N ARG A 62 9.42 -4.43 13.70
CA ARG A 62 10.59 -3.74 14.26
C ARG A 62 11.73 -4.72 14.52
N ASP A 63 12.95 -4.24 14.64
CA ASP A 63 14.06 -5.02 15.19
C ASP A 63 13.95 -5.17 16.72
N ALA A 64 14.81 -6.01 17.29
CA ALA A 64 14.83 -6.27 18.74
C ALA A 64 15.15 -5.04 19.59
N LYS A 65 15.85 -4.04 19.04
CA LYS A 65 16.20 -2.80 19.75
C LYS A 65 15.18 -1.68 19.55
N SER A 66 14.09 -1.93 18.81
CA SER A 66 13.06 -0.93 18.47
C SER A 66 13.58 0.29 17.69
N GLY A 67 14.66 0.13 16.91
CA GLY A 67 15.22 1.15 16.03
C GLY A 67 14.68 1.09 14.59
N GLU A 68 14.47 -0.12 14.05
CA GLU A 68 14.17 -0.32 12.63
C GLU A 68 12.69 -0.66 12.39
N TRP A 69 11.81 0.36 12.42
CA TRP A 69 10.37 0.15 12.26
C TRP A 69 9.94 -0.01 10.80
N GLY A 70 8.94 -0.87 10.59
CA GLY A 70 8.39 -1.18 9.28
C GLY A 70 6.91 -1.56 9.29
N ARG A 71 6.44 -2.04 8.14
CA ARG A 71 5.14 -2.68 7.94
C ARG A 71 5.34 -4.02 7.25
N LEU A 72 4.62 -5.04 7.69
CA LEU A 72 4.48 -6.27 6.92
C LEU A 72 3.38 -6.02 5.89
N LEU A 73 3.79 -5.98 4.63
CA LEU A 73 2.91 -5.88 3.49
C LEU A 73 2.56 -7.28 2.97
N GLU A 74 1.34 -7.46 2.49
CA GLU A 74 0.85 -8.69 1.86
C GLU A 74 0.06 -8.35 0.59
N TRP A 75 0.31 -9.10 -0.49
CA TRP A 75 -0.44 -9.01 -1.75
C TRP A 75 -0.42 -10.35 -2.49
N VAL A 76 -1.21 -10.43 -3.56
CA VAL A 76 -1.27 -11.58 -4.46
C VAL A 76 -0.82 -11.12 -5.84
N ASP A 77 0.08 -11.87 -6.48
CA ASP A 77 0.50 -11.61 -7.85
C ASP A 77 -0.48 -12.21 -8.89
N ASP A 78 -0.20 -11.99 -10.18
CA ASP A 78 -1.08 -12.46 -11.27
C ASP A 78 -1.12 -14.00 -11.40
N ASP A 79 -0.14 -14.71 -10.83
CA ASP A 79 -0.10 -16.18 -10.76
C ASP A 79 -0.83 -16.73 -9.51
N GLY A 80 -1.39 -15.85 -8.68
CA GLY A 80 -2.10 -16.22 -7.46
C GLY A 80 -1.19 -16.52 -6.26
N VAL A 81 0.09 -16.18 -6.33
CA VAL A 81 1.05 -16.39 -5.23
C VAL A 81 0.93 -15.24 -4.23
N THR A 82 0.74 -15.59 -2.95
CA THR A 82 0.78 -14.62 -1.86
C THR A 82 2.22 -14.27 -1.51
N HIS A 83 2.54 -12.98 -1.55
CA HIS A 83 3.83 -12.44 -1.15
C HIS A 83 3.71 -11.66 0.16
N GLN A 84 4.77 -11.69 0.94
CA GLN A 84 4.91 -10.85 2.13
C GLN A 84 6.26 -10.15 2.14
N TRP A 85 6.27 -8.87 2.51
CA TRP A 85 7.50 -8.10 2.67
C TRP A 85 7.44 -7.19 3.89
N ALA A 86 8.45 -7.33 4.77
CA ALA A 86 8.68 -6.42 5.88
C ALA A 86 9.30 -5.10 5.37
N MET A 87 8.47 -4.24 4.78
CA MET A 87 8.87 -2.94 4.24
C MET A 87 9.37 -2.02 5.37
N PRO A 88 10.63 -1.55 5.33
CA PRO A 88 11.13 -0.54 6.26
C PRO A 88 10.43 0.81 6.04
N LEU A 89 10.01 1.48 7.12
CA LEU A 89 9.40 2.82 7.01
C LEU A 89 10.40 3.88 6.53
N ALA A 90 11.70 3.67 6.75
CA ALA A 90 12.74 4.56 6.27
C ALA A 90 12.71 4.74 4.74
N LEU A 91 12.31 3.70 3.99
CA LEU A 91 12.18 3.77 2.53
C LEU A 91 11.04 4.70 2.05
N LEU A 92 10.15 5.10 2.96
CA LEU A 92 9.09 6.07 2.68
C LEU A 92 9.53 7.53 2.94
N GLN A 93 10.71 7.76 3.53
CA GLN A 93 11.22 9.11 3.82
C GLN A 93 11.90 9.74 2.59
N GLY A 94 11.20 9.73 1.45
CA GLY A 94 11.68 10.18 0.15
C GLY A 94 10.59 10.06 -0.91
N ASP A 95 10.97 9.74 -2.16
CA ASP A 95 10.02 9.58 -3.27
C ASP A 95 9.36 8.19 -3.35
N ALA A 96 9.67 7.32 -2.38
CA ALA A 96 9.22 5.93 -2.27
C ALA A 96 9.48 5.09 -3.54
N SER A 97 10.47 5.46 -4.37
CA SER A 97 10.80 4.73 -5.60
C SER A 97 11.32 3.32 -5.34
N ASP A 98 12.09 3.13 -4.27
CA ASP A 98 12.61 1.82 -3.87
C ASP A 98 11.50 0.88 -3.40
N VAL A 99 10.50 1.40 -2.67
CA VAL A 99 9.31 0.64 -2.28
C VAL A 99 8.54 0.16 -3.51
N ARG A 100 8.25 1.06 -4.45
CA ARG A 100 7.53 0.70 -5.68
C ARG A 100 8.32 -0.29 -6.54
N ARG A 101 9.65 -0.16 -6.61
CA ARG A 101 10.51 -1.07 -7.35
C ARG A 101 10.44 -2.49 -6.77
N GLU A 102 10.54 -2.62 -5.45
CA GLU A 102 10.50 -3.93 -4.81
C GLU A 102 9.13 -4.60 -4.92
N LEU A 103 8.05 -3.85 -4.73
CA LEU A 103 6.68 -4.36 -4.92
C LEU A 103 6.45 -4.85 -6.35
N ALA A 104 6.84 -4.05 -7.36
CA ALA A 104 6.73 -4.44 -8.77
C ALA A 104 7.61 -5.65 -9.10
N ARG A 105 8.81 -5.74 -8.53
CA ARG A 105 9.74 -6.88 -8.71
C ARG A 105 9.11 -8.20 -8.25
N LEU A 106 8.27 -8.15 -7.22
CA LEU A 106 7.58 -9.30 -6.64
C LEU A 106 6.11 -9.42 -7.11
N GLY A 107 5.78 -8.84 -8.26
CA GLY A 107 4.51 -9.11 -8.94
C GLY A 107 3.31 -8.28 -8.47
N LEU A 108 3.50 -7.24 -7.65
CA LEU A 108 2.42 -6.28 -7.43
C LEU A 108 2.17 -5.49 -8.73
N ALA A 109 0.96 -5.58 -9.27
CA ALA A 109 0.55 -4.76 -10.40
C ALA A 109 0.40 -3.29 -9.95
N ILE A 110 1.17 -2.38 -10.55
CA ILE A 110 1.18 -0.95 -10.21
C ILE A 110 0.93 -0.13 -11.49
N SER A 111 0.12 0.92 -11.35
CA SER A 111 -0.19 1.84 -12.44
C SER A 111 1.09 2.54 -12.96
N PRO A 112 1.40 2.45 -14.27
CA PRO A 112 2.52 3.20 -14.86
C PRO A 112 2.18 4.68 -15.09
N ASN A 113 0.92 5.10 -14.85
CA ASN A 113 0.47 6.46 -15.10
C ASN A 113 1.14 7.47 -14.15
N LYS A 114 1.72 8.54 -14.71
CA LYS A 114 2.36 9.61 -13.95
C LYS A 114 1.42 10.22 -12.89
N LEU A 115 0.15 10.45 -13.22
CA LEU A 115 -0.83 11.01 -12.29
C LEU A 115 -1.19 10.06 -11.13
N ALA A 116 -0.94 8.75 -11.27
CA ALA A 116 -1.09 7.79 -10.19
C ALA A 116 0.19 7.71 -9.34
N ARG A 117 1.36 7.89 -9.96
CA ARG A 117 2.67 7.88 -9.29
C ARG A 117 2.96 9.11 -8.44
N ASP A 118 2.45 10.27 -8.84
CA ASP A 118 2.70 11.55 -8.18
C ASP A 118 1.71 11.84 -7.04
N LEU A 119 0.90 10.84 -6.65
CA LEU A 119 0.00 10.90 -5.49
C LEU A 119 0.75 10.63 -4.19
#